data_AF-A0A2E9XCY2-F1
#
_entry.id   AF-A0A2E9XCY2-F1
#
_cell.length_a   1.000
_cell.length_b   1.000
_cell.length_c   1.000
_cell.angle_alpha   90.00
_cell.angle_beta   90.00
_cell.angle_gamma   90.00
#
_symmetry.space_group_name_H-M   'P 1'
#
loop_
_entity.id
_entity.type
_entity.pdbx_description
1 polymer ?
#
loop_
_entity_poly.entity_id
_entity_poly.type
_entity_poly.pdbx_seq_one_letter_code
_entity_poly.pdbx_strand_id
1 'polypeptide(L)'
;MSLEMTTSLSYLAWASALCLILWLPYVLERIMRQGLMTVLQYKNTDAEPAVWAQRAHRAHLNLVENLAPFAALVLIANVTSTKVAGWAALFFWARVVQAIVHIAGIAYVRTVAFFVSWLALIIMFFAVI
;
A
#
# COMPACT_ATOMS: atom_id res chain seq x y z
N MET A 1 -1.97 -28.77 12.69
CA MET A 1 -1.75 -27.82 11.56
C MET A 1 -0.58 -26.94 11.96
N SER A 2 0.60 -27.11 11.34
CA SER A 2 1.75 -26.26 11.65
C SER A 2 1.44 -24.83 11.21
N LEU A 3 1.70 -23.85 12.08
CA LEU A 3 1.58 -22.41 11.77
C LEU A 3 2.80 -21.98 10.95
N GLU A 4 2.93 -22.52 9.75
CA GLU A 4 4.02 -22.21 8.85
C GLU A 4 3.71 -20.95 8.02
N MET A 5 4.73 -20.14 7.78
CA MET A 5 4.63 -18.95 6.95
C MET A 5 4.41 -19.35 5.49
N THR A 6 3.17 -19.26 5.03
CA THR A 6 2.81 -19.48 3.63
C THR A 6 3.24 -18.28 2.78
N THR A 7 3.48 -18.50 1.48
CA THR A 7 3.86 -17.44 0.55
C THR A 7 2.85 -16.28 0.51
N SER A 8 1.55 -16.57 0.60
CA SER A 8 0.51 -15.54 0.68
C SER A 8 0.59 -14.72 1.98
N LEU A 9 0.89 -15.34 3.11
CA LEU A 9 1.15 -14.63 4.38
C LEU A 9 2.42 -13.78 4.30
N SER A 10 3.48 -14.24 3.63
CA SER A 10 4.67 -13.43 3.39
C SER A 10 4.36 -12.17 2.58
N TYR A 11 3.51 -12.25 1.55
CA TYR A 11 3.09 -11.07 0.79
C TYR A 11 2.19 -10.14 1.60
N LEU A 12 1.37 -10.65 2.52
CA LEU A 12 0.65 -9.81 3.48
C LEU A 12 1.61 -9.07 4.43
N ALA A 13 2.66 -9.73 4.91
CA ALA A 13 3.69 -9.09 5.71
C ALA A 13 4.42 -7.98 4.93
N TRP A 14 4.80 -8.25 3.67
CA TRP A 14 5.45 -7.25 2.83
C TRP A 14 4.53 -6.07 2.45
N ALA A 15 3.25 -6.32 2.15
CA ALA A 15 2.29 -5.25 1.89
C ALA A 15 2.07 -4.37 3.14
N SER A 16 2.01 -4.99 4.32
CA SER A 16 1.97 -4.28 5.60
C SER A 16 3.22 -3.44 5.81
N ALA A 17 4.41 -3.99 5.55
CA ALA A 17 5.67 -3.26 5.64
C ALA A 17 5.72 -2.06 4.68
N LEU A 18 5.26 -2.23 3.43
CA LEU A 18 5.13 -1.13 2.47
C LEU A 18 4.21 -0.03 3.01
N CYS A 19 3.05 -0.39 3.57
CA CYS A 19 2.14 0.58 4.16
C CYS A 19 2.79 1.35 5.33
N LEU A 20 3.54 0.66 6.19
CA LEU A 20 4.22 1.26 7.33
C LEU A 20 5.30 2.28 6.95
N ILE A 21 5.87 2.21 5.75
CA ILE A 21 6.95 3.11 5.32
C ILE A 21 6.48 4.23 4.38
N LEU A 22 5.33 4.09 3.72
CA LEU A 22 4.85 5.06 2.72
C LEU A 22 4.52 6.44 3.31
N TRP A 23 4.42 6.58 4.62
CA TRP A 23 4.25 7.88 5.25
C TRP A 23 5.54 8.72 5.29
N LEU A 24 6.69 8.06 5.31
CA LEU A 24 7.99 8.71 5.50
C LEU A 24 8.25 9.83 4.48
N PRO A 25 8.05 9.63 3.15
CA PRO A 25 8.40 10.65 2.18
C PRO A 25 7.68 12.00 2.39
N TYR A 26 6.37 11.99 2.64
CA TYR A 26 5.61 13.24 2.79
C TYR A 26 5.77 13.88 4.16
N VAL A 27 6.08 13.11 5.22
CA VAL A 27 6.40 13.71 6.52
C VAL A 27 7.81 14.29 6.54
N LEU A 28 8.78 13.62 5.93
CA LEU A 28 10.13 14.17 5.76
C LEU A 28 10.10 15.47 4.96
N GLU A 29 9.31 15.51 3.88
CA GLU A 29 9.12 16.74 3.12
C GLU A 29 8.54 17.88 3.97
N ARG A 30 7.52 17.57 4.77
CA ARG A 30 6.93 18.53 5.71
C ARG A 30 7.95 19.04 6.72
N ILE A 31 8.78 18.16 7.27
CA ILE A 31 9.86 18.51 8.20
C ILE A 31 10.90 19.40 7.51
N MET A 32 11.31 19.07 6.28
CA MET A 32 12.27 19.87 5.51
C MET A 32 11.77 21.27 5.20
N ARG A 33 10.46 21.44 4.96
CA ARG A 33 9.87 22.75 4.62
C ARG A 33 9.47 23.58 5.83
N GLN A 34 8.88 22.97 6.84
CA GLN A 34 8.29 23.66 8.00
C GLN A 34 9.20 23.65 9.24
N GLY A 35 10.21 22.77 9.26
CA GLY A 35 11.06 22.51 10.42
C GLY A 35 10.43 21.51 11.39
N LEU A 36 11.27 20.68 12.02
CA LEU A 36 10.84 19.60 12.92
C LEU A 36 9.95 20.11 14.07
N MET A 37 10.36 21.19 14.73
CA MET A 37 9.62 21.74 15.88
C MET A 37 8.23 22.23 15.49
N THR A 38 8.07 22.83 14.31
CA THR A 38 6.78 23.27 13.79
C THR A 38 5.84 22.09 13.55
N VAL A 39 6.37 21.00 12.96
CA VAL A 39 5.61 19.77 12.70
C VAL A 39 5.19 19.09 14.01
N LEU A 40 6.10 18.95 14.98
CA LEU A 40 5.80 18.32 16.27
C LEU A 40 4.83 19.13 17.14
N GLN A 41 4.82 20.46 16.99
CA GLN A 41 3.89 21.35 17.70
C GLN A 41 2.54 21.50 16.99
N TYR A 42 2.33 20.81 15.86
CA TYR A 42 1.11 20.93 15.03
C TYR A 42 0.75 22.38 14.67
N LYS A 43 1.77 23.25 14.52
CA LYS A 43 1.54 24.64 14.14
C LYS A 43 1.10 24.71 12.68
N ASN A 44 0.07 25.51 12.42
CA ASN A 44 -0.35 25.80 11.07
C ASN A 44 0.69 26.69 10.38
N THR A 45 0.98 26.38 9.13
CA THR A 45 1.88 27.16 8.27
C THR A 45 1.20 27.36 6.93
N ASP A 46 1.40 28.51 6.30
CA ASP A 46 0.93 28.75 4.92
C ASP A 46 1.80 28.02 3.86
N ALA A 47 2.83 27.28 4.29
CA ALA A 47 3.68 26.52 3.40
C ALA A 47 2.94 25.32 2.80
N GLU A 48 2.56 25.43 1.53
CA GLU A 48 2.00 24.32 0.78
C GLU A 48 3.02 23.16 0.65
N PRO A 49 2.59 21.90 0.84
CA PRO A 49 3.42 20.74 0.56
C PRO A 49 3.73 20.64 -0.92
N ALA A 50 4.94 20.18 -1.26
CA ALA A 50 5.32 19.90 -2.62
C ALA A 50 4.33 18.94 -3.29
N VAL A 51 4.08 19.14 -4.58
CA VAL A 51 3.07 18.36 -5.33
C VAL A 51 3.36 16.85 -5.26
N TRP A 52 4.62 16.44 -5.22
CA TRP A 52 5.01 15.04 -5.08
C TRP A 52 4.69 14.47 -3.69
N ALA A 53 4.81 15.27 -2.62
CA ALA A 53 4.47 14.87 -1.26
C ALA A 53 2.96 14.69 -1.11
N GLN A 54 2.16 15.57 -1.73
CA GLN A 54 0.71 15.37 -1.83
C GLN A 54 0.33 14.09 -2.58
N ARG A 55 1.11 13.69 -3.60
CA ARG A 55 0.94 12.40 -4.29
C ARG A 55 1.36 11.22 -3.42
N ALA A 56 2.45 11.33 -2.67
CA ALA A 56 2.89 10.31 -1.73
C ALA A 56 1.85 10.05 -0.63
N HIS A 57 1.24 11.10 -0.08
CA HIS A 57 0.14 10.96 0.86
C HIS A 57 -1.05 10.21 0.25
N ARG A 58 -1.45 10.55 -0.98
CA ARG A 58 -2.51 9.82 -1.70
C ARG A 58 -2.15 8.37 -2.02
N ALA A 59 -0.90 8.09 -2.35
CA ALA A 59 -0.42 6.72 -2.58
C ALA A 59 -0.50 5.89 -1.29
N HIS A 60 -0.12 6.47 -0.14
CA HIS A 60 -0.24 5.83 1.16
C HIS A 60 -1.70 5.52 1.50
N LEU A 61 -2.61 6.51 1.43
CA LEU A 61 -4.04 6.30 1.71
C LEU A 61 -4.66 5.23 0.82
N ASN A 62 -4.29 5.20 -0.47
CA ASN A 62 -4.78 4.18 -1.38
C ASN A 62 -4.34 2.76 -0.98
N LEU A 63 -3.14 2.57 -0.43
CA LEU A 63 -2.73 1.27 0.10
C LEU A 63 -3.47 0.95 1.41
N VAL A 64 -3.63 1.92 2.32
CA VAL A 64 -4.37 1.74 3.58
C VAL A 64 -5.78 1.19 3.33
N GLU A 65 -6.51 1.79 2.38
CA GLU A 65 -7.88 1.37 2.02
C GLU A 65 -7.95 -0.06 1.46
N ASN A 66 -6.88 -0.52 0.80
CA ASN A 66 -6.85 -1.81 0.13
C ASN A 66 -6.14 -2.91 0.96
N LEU A 67 -5.43 -2.53 2.02
CA LEU A 67 -4.71 -3.48 2.87
C LEU A 67 -5.67 -4.34 3.69
N ALA A 68 -6.75 -3.76 4.22
CA ALA A 68 -7.75 -4.49 5.00
C ALA A 68 -8.43 -5.62 4.19
N PRO A 69 -8.99 -5.39 2.99
CA PRO A 69 -9.56 -6.47 2.19
C PRO A 69 -8.50 -7.49 1.75
N PHE A 70 -7.29 -7.06 1.42
CA PHE A 70 -6.19 -7.97 1.10
C PHE A 70 -5.87 -8.91 2.28
N ALA A 71 -5.73 -8.35 3.48
CA ALA A 71 -5.46 -9.11 4.70
C ALA A 71 -6.55 -10.13 4.97
N ALA A 72 -7.83 -9.73 4.90
CA ALA A 72 -8.96 -10.63 5.11
C ALA A 72 -8.91 -11.82 4.15
N LEU A 73 -8.70 -11.57 2.84
CA LEU A 73 -8.66 -12.63 1.83
C LEU A 73 -7.46 -13.58 2.00
N VAL A 74 -6.27 -13.04 2.32
CA VAL A 74 -5.09 -13.88 2.62
C VAL A 74 -5.32 -14.77 3.84
N LEU A 75 -5.92 -14.22 4.91
CA LEU A 75 -6.18 -14.95 6.14
C LEU A 75 -7.24 -16.05 5.94
N ILE A 76 -8.34 -15.74 5.24
CA ILE A 76 -9.36 -16.74 4.89
C ILE A 76 -8.74 -17.85 4.03
N ALA A 77 -7.96 -17.49 3.01
CA ALA A 77 -7.29 -18.46 2.16
C ALA A 77 -6.34 -19.37 2.96
N ASN A 78 -5.63 -18.80 3.94
CA ASN A 78 -4.71 -19.56 4.79
C ASN A 78 -5.46 -20.56 5.69
N VAL A 79 -6.58 -20.16 6.30
CA VAL A 79 -7.39 -21.05 7.16
C VAL A 79 -8.10 -22.14 6.36
N THR A 80 -8.50 -21.84 5.12
CA THR A 80 -9.16 -22.79 4.21
C THR A 80 -8.20 -23.62 3.37
N SER A 81 -6.89 -23.40 3.48
CA SER A 81 -5.85 -24.00 2.61
C SER A 81 -6.03 -23.71 1.11
N THR A 82 -6.68 -22.59 0.78
CA THR A 82 -6.90 -22.12 -0.60
C THR A 82 -5.62 -21.50 -1.17
N LYS A 83 -5.23 -21.90 -2.38
CA LYS A 83 -3.99 -21.44 -3.02
C LYS A 83 -4.16 -20.08 -3.70
N VAL A 84 -3.74 -19.01 -3.02
CA VAL A 84 -3.80 -17.62 -3.54
C VAL A 84 -2.43 -16.93 -3.68
N ALA A 85 -1.32 -17.67 -3.55
CA ALA A 85 0.03 -17.10 -3.51
C ALA A 85 0.38 -16.22 -4.73
N GLY A 86 0.01 -16.64 -5.95
CA GLY A 86 0.25 -15.86 -7.17
C GLY A 86 -0.52 -14.54 -7.21
N TRP A 87 -1.77 -14.55 -6.77
CA TRP A 87 -2.60 -13.34 -6.69
C TRP A 87 -2.13 -12.39 -5.59
N ALA A 88 -1.66 -12.93 -4.46
CA ALA A 88 -1.04 -12.14 -3.41
C ALA A 88 0.27 -11.46 -3.87
N ALA A 89 1.09 -12.18 -4.65
CA ALA A 89 2.28 -11.61 -5.29
C ALA A 89 1.91 -10.48 -6.26
N LEU A 90 0.90 -10.71 -7.11
CA LEU A 90 0.43 -9.73 -8.09
C LEU A 90 -0.10 -8.47 -7.40
N PHE A 91 -0.90 -8.62 -6.35
CA PHE A 91 -1.37 -7.50 -5.53
C PHE A 91 -0.18 -6.69 -5.00
N PHE A 92 0.78 -7.34 -4.34
CA PHE A 92 1.92 -6.66 -3.72
C PHE A 92 2.76 -5.89 -4.74
N TRP A 93 3.19 -6.53 -5.83
CA TRP A 93 4.05 -5.86 -6.82
C TRP A 93 3.31 -4.76 -7.57
N ALA A 94 2.01 -4.94 -7.85
CA ALA A 94 1.20 -3.87 -8.42
C ALA A 94 1.09 -2.66 -7.48
N ARG A 95 1.06 -2.86 -6.15
CA ARG A 95 1.09 -1.76 -5.17
C ARG A 95 2.45 -1.08 -5.07
N VAL A 96 3.54 -1.83 -5.18
CA VAL A 96 4.89 -1.24 -5.28
C VAL A 96 5.00 -0.35 -6.51
N VAL A 97 4.62 -0.87 -7.68
CA VAL A 97 4.62 -0.09 -8.93
C VAL A 97 3.72 1.13 -8.80
N GLN A 98 2.47 0.95 -8.34
CA GLN A 98 1.51 2.03 -8.15
C GLN A 98 2.10 3.14 -7.27
N ALA A 99 2.71 2.80 -6.13
CA ALA A 99 3.24 3.79 -5.20
C ALA A 99 4.36 4.61 -5.84
N ILE A 100 5.32 3.94 -6.51
CA ILE A 100 6.44 4.60 -7.18
C ILE A 100 5.94 5.55 -8.28
N VAL A 101 5.10 5.06 -9.18
CA VAL A 101 4.65 5.85 -10.34
C VAL A 101 3.69 6.98 -9.92
N HIS A 102 2.89 6.76 -8.87
CA HIS A 102 2.02 7.80 -8.32
C HIS A 102 2.84 8.94 -7.73
N ILE A 103 3.87 8.64 -6.92
CA ILE A 103 4.76 9.64 -6.34
C ILE A 103 5.50 10.41 -7.44
N ALA A 104 6.03 9.68 -8.43
CA ALA A 104 6.72 10.25 -9.59
C ALA A 104 5.81 11.12 -10.49
N GLY A 105 4.49 10.98 -10.40
CA GLY A 105 3.54 11.73 -11.22
C GLY A 105 3.33 11.17 -12.62
N ILE A 106 3.64 9.88 -12.83
CA ILE A 106 3.45 9.21 -14.12
C ILE A 106 1.99 8.78 -14.25
N ALA A 107 1.25 9.46 -15.13
CA ALA A 107 -0.15 9.19 -15.41
C ALA A 107 -0.34 7.84 -16.14
N TYR A 108 -1.57 7.32 -16.12
CA TYR A 108 -2.01 6.05 -16.73
C TYR A 108 -1.40 4.78 -16.13
N VAL A 109 -0.08 4.69 -16.01
CA VAL A 109 0.62 3.53 -15.40
C VAL A 109 0.14 3.31 -13.97
N ARG A 110 -0.03 4.40 -13.20
CA ARG A 110 -0.65 4.35 -11.87
C ARG A 110 -2.02 3.66 -11.88
N THR A 111 -2.86 4.04 -12.84
CA THR A 111 -4.24 3.54 -12.93
C THR A 111 -4.26 2.07 -13.33
N VAL A 112 -3.41 1.67 -14.28
CA VAL A 112 -3.25 0.26 -14.66
C VAL A 112 -2.75 -0.57 -13.49
N ALA A 113 -1.72 -0.11 -12.78
CA ALA A 113 -1.18 -0.80 -11.61
C ALA A 113 -2.23 -0.95 -10.50
N PHE A 114 -3.00 0.11 -10.22
CA PHE A 114 -4.13 0.03 -9.29
C PHE A 114 -5.16 -1.02 -9.75
N PHE A 115 -5.59 -0.96 -11.02
CA PHE A 115 -6.60 -1.87 -11.56
C PHE A 115 -6.15 -3.33 -11.50
N VAL A 116 -4.89 -3.63 -11.83
CA VAL A 116 -4.30 -4.97 -11.73
C VAL A 116 -4.32 -5.47 -10.29
N SER A 117 -3.94 -4.62 -9.33
CA SER A 117 -3.98 -4.98 -7.91
C SER A 117 -5.41 -5.22 -7.41
N TRP A 118 -6.38 -4.43 -7.89
CA TRP A 118 -7.78 -4.59 -7.55
C TRP A 118 -8.36 -5.88 -8.13
N LEU A 119 -8.03 -6.20 -9.39
CA LEU A 119 -8.42 -7.44 -10.03
C LEU A 119 -7.89 -8.67 -9.28
N ALA A 120 -6.66 -8.60 -8.75
CA ALA A 120 -6.12 -9.65 -7.90
C ALA A 120 -6.99 -9.88 -6.64
N LEU A 121 -7.50 -8.82 -6.00
CA LEU A 121 -8.42 -8.96 -4.87
C LEU A 121 -9.74 -9.63 -5.28
N ILE A 122 -10.30 -9.25 -6.42
CA ILE A 122 -11.53 -9.86 -6.94
C ILE A 122 -11.34 -11.36 -7.20
N ILE A 123 -10.23 -11.74 -7.83
CA ILE A 123 -9.94 -13.16 -8.09
C ILE A 123 -9.70 -13.93 -6.79
N MET A 124 -8.99 -13.33 -5.82
CA MET A 124 -8.82 -13.93 -4.50
C MET A 124 -10.15 -14.12 -3.77
N PHE A 125 -11.07 -13.16 -3.87
CA PHE A 125 -12.41 -13.27 -3.29
C PHE A 125 -13.17 -14.48 -3.86
N PHE A 126 -13.21 -14.62 -5.18
CA PHE A 126 -13.86 -15.78 -5.81
C PHE A 126 -13.13 -17.10 -5.56
N ALA A 127 -11.83 -17.07 -5.26
CA ALA A 127 -11.08 -18.28 -4.96
C ALA A 127 -11.38 -18.84 -3.56
N VAL A 128 -11.79 -17.99 -2.60
CA VAL A 128 -12.00 -18.37 -1.19
C VAL A 128 -13.45 -18.70 -0.83
N ILE A 129 -14.38 -18.59 -1.78
CA ILE A 129 -15.79 -18.97 -1.65
C ILE A 129 -16.12 -20.14 -2.58
#